data_AF-A0A4Y9J6M8-F1
#
_entry.id   AF-A0A4Y9J6M8-F1
#
_cell.length_a   1.000
_cell.length_b   1.000
_cell.length_c   1.000
_cell.angle_alpha   90.00
_cell.angle_beta   90.00
_cell.angle_gamma   90.00
#
_symmetry.space_group_name_H-M   'P 1'
#
loop_
_entity.id
_entity.type
_entity.pdbx_description
1 polymer ?
#
loop_
_entity_poly.entity_id
_entity_poly.type
_entity_poly.pdbx_seq_one_letter_code
_entity_poly.pdbx_strand_id
1 'polypeptide(L)'
;MSFQVKSLHNYHVQTQEDYYALMQELEELGYMWTSEDVPTTFNYWEIHRENTLIVVRKQHIKCVNKLWFSKVYPDKPIKRYYATYYGEHLHRTETHLGRSCVDDLLHISKVEDIHTLQEMKKIIDQLILEYEHCLGGTR
;
A
#
# COMPACT_ATOMS: atom_id res chain seq x y z
N MET A 1 -1.73 18.50 -33.71
CA MET A 1 -0.80 18.28 -32.57
C MET A 1 -1.43 18.91 -31.34
N SER A 2 -2.11 18.12 -30.52
CA SER A 2 -2.72 18.59 -29.27
C SER A 2 -1.64 18.65 -28.20
N PHE A 3 -1.29 19.87 -27.75
CA PHE A 3 -0.52 20.06 -26.54
C PHE A 3 -1.37 19.56 -25.37
N GLN A 4 -1.09 18.36 -24.87
CA GLN A 4 -1.63 17.92 -23.59
C GLN A 4 -1.14 18.90 -22.53
N VAL A 5 -2.06 19.72 -22.02
CA VAL A 5 -1.85 20.51 -20.81
C VAL A 5 -1.47 19.51 -19.73
N LYS A 6 -0.18 19.45 -19.36
CA LYS A 6 0.30 18.65 -18.23
C LYS A 6 -0.32 19.23 -16.96
N SER A 7 -1.49 18.71 -16.61
CA SER A 7 -2.37 19.21 -15.58
C SER A 7 -1.75 19.01 -14.19
N LEU A 8 -1.54 20.13 -13.50
CA LEU A 8 -1.21 20.17 -12.07
C LEU A 8 -2.36 19.54 -11.28
N HIS A 9 -2.07 18.51 -10.51
CA HIS A 9 -3.05 17.85 -9.64
C HIS A 9 -2.54 17.82 -8.20
N ASN A 10 -3.40 18.19 -7.25
CA ASN A 10 -3.10 18.07 -5.82
C ASN A 10 -4.13 17.14 -5.20
N TYR A 11 -3.72 15.95 -4.78
CA TYR A 11 -4.58 14.92 -4.22
C TYR A 11 -4.43 14.85 -2.70
N HIS A 12 -5.54 15.00 -1.98
CA HIS A 12 -5.61 14.78 -0.55
C HIS A 12 -6.18 13.39 -0.28
N VAL A 13 -5.44 12.59 0.50
CA VAL A 13 -5.85 11.27 0.96
C VAL A 13 -6.11 11.32 2.47
N GLN A 14 -7.17 10.64 2.93
CA GLN A 14 -7.56 10.63 4.35
C GLN A 14 -7.31 9.29 5.05
N THR A 15 -7.16 8.21 4.29
CA THR A 15 -6.83 6.90 4.87
C THR A 15 -5.55 6.36 4.26
N GLN A 16 -4.98 5.35 4.93
CA GLN A 16 -3.77 4.69 4.46
C GLN A 16 -4.04 3.89 3.19
N GLU A 17 -5.23 3.32 3.09
CA GLU A 17 -5.70 2.58 1.92
C GLU A 17 -5.84 3.51 0.71
N ASP A 18 -6.40 4.70 0.90
CA ASP A 18 -6.46 5.74 -0.14
C ASP A 18 -5.05 6.17 -0.61
N TYR A 19 -4.09 6.26 0.32
CA TYR A 19 -2.71 6.57 -0.01
C TYR A 19 -2.07 5.48 -0.87
N TYR A 20 -2.12 4.22 -0.43
CA TYR A 20 -1.53 3.11 -1.18
C TYR A 20 -2.17 2.97 -2.56
N ALA A 21 -3.48 3.11 -2.63
CA ALA A 21 -4.21 3.09 -3.88
C ALA A 21 -3.72 4.15 -4.87
N LEU A 22 -3.61 5.39 -4.39
CA LEU A 22 -3.10 6.48 -5.19
C LEU A 22 -1.65 6.25 -5.61
N MET A 23 -0.79 5.67 -4.76
CA MET A 23 0.61 5.42 -5.12
C MET A 23 0.72 4.39 -6.24
N GLN A 24 -0.02 3.27 -6.19
CA GLN A 24 -0.01 2.28 -7.27
C GLN A 24 -0.58 2.86 -8.57
N GLU A 25 -1.71 3.57 -8.52
CA GLU A 25 -2.26 4.20 -9.73
C GLU A 25 -1.26 5.17 -10.38
N LEU A 26 -0.56 5.97 -9.58
CA LEU A 26 0.46 6.90 -10.08
C LEU A 26 1.66 6.15 -10.66
N GLU A 27 2.07 5.04 -10.06
CA GLU A 27 3.16 4.21 -10.56
C GLU A 27 2.83 3.55 -11.90
N GLU A 28 1.63 2.96 -12.02
CA GLU A 28 1.12 2.37 -13.27
C GLU A 28 1.02 3.39 -14.40
N LEU A 29 0.70 4.64 -14.07
CA LEU A 29 0.68 5.77 -15.01
C LEU A 29 2.09 6.33 -15.32
N GLY A 30 3.15 5.77 -14.75
CA GLY A 30 4.54 6.14 -15.01
C GLY A 30 4.96 7.46 -14.36
N TYR A 31 4.32 7.84 -13.24
CA TYR A 31 4.81 8.92 -12.39
C TYR A 31 5.92 8.43 -11.47
N MET A 32 6.82 9.34 -11.11
CA MET A 32 7.95 9.07 -10.21
C MET A 32 8.08 10.16 -9.16
N TRP A 33 8.73 9.88 -8.04
CA TRP A 33 9.14 10.93 -7.10
C TRP A 33 10.12 11.91 -7.78
N THR A 34 10.32 13.08 -7.18
CA THR A 34 11.39 13.97 -7.64
C THR A 34 12.80 13.44 -7.40
N SER A 35 12.95 12.39 -6.59
CA SER A 35 14.20 11.65 -6.40
C SER A 35 14.45 10.58 -7.46
N GLU A 36 13.53 10.45 -8.44
CA GLU A 36 13.54 9.42 -9.49
C GLU A 36 13.10 8.01 -9.07
N ASP A 37 12.72 7.82 -7.80
CA ASP A 37 12.13 6.57 -7.32
C ASP A 37 10.65 6.41 -7.72
N VAL A 38 10.15 5.18 -7.73
CA VAL A 38 8.72 4.92 -8.01
C VAL A 38 7.84 5.26 -6.78
N PRO A 39 6.56 5.62 -6.98
CA PRO A 39 5.65 6.02 -5.90
C PRO A 39 5.59 5.05 -4.72
N THR A 40 5.61 3.75 -4.97
CA THR A 40 5.51 2.72 -3.91
C THR A 40 6.78 2.50 -3.10
N THR A 41 7.93 3.06 -3.51
CA THR A 41 9.22 2.86 -2.80
C THR A 41 9.23 3.46 -1.39
N PHE A 42 8.50 4.57 -1.17
CA PHE A 42 8.51 5.29 0.11
C PHE A 42 7.10 5.52 0.66
N ASN A 43 6.91 5.13 1.93
CA ASN A 43 5.66 5.32 2.64
C ASN A 43 5.60 6.68 3.36
N TYR A 44 5.35 7.76 2.61
CA TYR A 44 5.23 9.10 3.20
C TYR A 44 3.96 9.29 4.04
N TRP A 45 3.01 8.33 4.01
CA TRP A 45 1.84 8.34 4.88
C TRP A 45 2.20 8.42 6.36
N GLU A 46 3.27 7.75 6.79
CA GLU A 46 3.67 7.70 8.20
C GLU A 46 4.04 9.08 8.77
N ILE A 47 4.46 10.00 7.91
CA ILE A 47 4.91 11.35 8.30
C ILE A 47 3.73 12.31 8.48
N HIS A 48 2.77 12.28 7.55
CA HIS A 48 1.70 13.29 7.49
C HIS A 48 0.31 12.75 7.80
N ARG A 49 0.11 11.42 7.76
CA ARG A 49 -1.16 10.72 8.00
C ARG A 49 -2.30 11.39 7.22
N GLU A 50 -3.41 11.69 7.88
CA GLU A 50 -4.58 12.36 7.31
C GLU A 50 -4.30 13.74 6.69
N ASN A 51 -3.14 14.35 6.94
CA ASN A 51 -2.71 15.60 6.31
C ASN A 51 -1.83 15.38 5.06
N THR A 52 -1.71 14.16 4.55
CA THR A 52 -0.91 13.81 3.38
C THR A 52 -1.51 14.39 2.10
N LEU A 53 -0.75 15.26 1.42
CA LEU A 53 -1.10 15.83 0.12
C LEU A 53 -0.07 15.43 -0.93
N ILE A 54 -0.53 14.80 -2.01
CA ILE A 54 0.29 14.42 -3.16
C ILE A 54 0.16 15.47 -4.25
N VAL A 55 1.26 16.13 -4.56
CA VAL A 55 1.34 17.17 -5.59
C VAL A 55 1.98 16.57 -6.85
N VAL A 56 1.21 16.46 -7.92
CA VAL A 56 1.63 15.95 -9.22
C VAL A 56 1.96 17.12 -10.14
N ARG A 57 3.19 17.12 -10.68
CA ARG A 57 3.68 18.11 -11.63
C ARG A 57 4.43 17.43 -12.77
N LYS A 58 3.92 17.59 -13.99
CA LYS A 58 4.44 16.93 -15.20
C LYS A 58 4.42 15.41 -15.03
N GLN A 59 5.55 14.81 -14.70
CA GLN A 59 5.71 13.36 -14.49
C GLN A 59 6.27 13.06 -13.09
N HIS A 60 6.42 14.09 -12.25
CA HIS A 60 6.94 13.95 -10.91
C HIS A 60 5.88 14.21 -9.85
N ILE A 61 5.99 13.51 -8.72
CA ILE A 61 5.15 13.68 -7.55
C ILE A 61 5.96 14.13 -6.34
N LYS A 62 5.29 14.82 -5.40
CA LYS A 62 5.82 15.24 -4.10
C LYS A 62 4.78 15.03 -3.02
N CYS A 63 5.22 14.60 -1.84
CA CYS A 63 4.40 14.55 -0.64
C CYS A 63 4.62 15.81 0.18
N VAL A 64 3.54 16.46 0.62
CA VAL A 64 3.59 17.65 1.48
C VAL A 64 2.47 17.61 2.51
N ASN A 65 2.60 18.38 3.58
CA ASN A 65 1.54 18.59 4.55
C ASN A 65 0.45 19.51 3.96
N LYS A 66 -0.81 19.05 3.99
CA LYS A 66 -1.99 19.77 3.50
C LYS A 66 -2.16 21.15 4.14
N LEU A 67 -2.03 21.24 5.47
CA LEU A 67 -2.28 22.50 6.19
C LEU A 67 -1.26 23.56 5.80
N TRP A 68 0.02 23.18 5.70
CA TRP A 68 1.06 24.07 5.19
C TRP A 68 0.79 24.48 3.74
N PHE A 69 0.42 23.52 2.88
CA PHE A 69 0.14 23.80 1.48
C PHE A 69 -1.02 24.79 1.29
N SER A 70 -2.13 24.62 2.01
CA SER A 70 -3.27 25.54 1.96
C SER A 70 -2.93 26.95 2.45
N LYS A 71 -1.98 27.10 3.37
CA LYS A 71 -1.49 28.42 3.83
C LYS A 71 -0.64 29.12 2.78
N VAL A 72 0.24 28.37 2.10
CA VAL A 72 1.18 28.92 1.11
C VAL A 72 0.51 29.13 -0.25
N TYR A 73 -0.45 28.28 -0.60
CA TYR A 73 -1.11 28.26 -1.90
C TYR A 73 -2.65 28.19 -1.76
N PRO A 74 -3.29 29.23 -1.23
CA PRO A 74 -4.73 29.23 -0.94
C PRO A 74 -5.59 29.04 -2.20
N ASP A 75 -5.14 29.53 -3.35
CA ASP A 75 -5.88 29.47 -4.62
C ASP A 75 -5.69 28.15 -5.39
N LYS A 76 -4.84 27.23 -4.89
CA LYS A 76 -4.58 25.97 -5.59
C LYS A 76 -5.62 24.93 -5.18
N PRO A 77 -6.39 24.39 -6.13
CA PRO A 77 -7.43 23.42 -5.82
C PRO A 77 -6.82 22.12 -5.30
N ILE A 78 -7.43 21.57 -4.25
CA ILE A 78 -7.11 20.27 -3.69
C ILE A 78 -8.27 19.33 -4.00
N LYS A 79 -7.99 18.25 -4.72
CA LYS A 79 -8.94 17.19 -5.02
C LYS A 79 -8.81 16.13 -3.93
N ARG A 80 -9.93 15.73 -3.33
CA ARG A 80 -9.91 14.57 -2.44
C ARG A 80 -9.90 13.31 -3.30
N TYR A 81 -9.01 12.38 -2.97
CA TYR A 81 -8.94 11.07 -3.59
C TYR A 81 -9.68 10.07 -2.71
N TYR A 82 -10.39 9.14 -3.34
CA TYR A 82 -11.07 8.02 -2.71
C TYR A 82 -10.76 6.77 -3.53
N ALA A 83 -10.15 5.78 -2.90
CA ALA A 83 -9.91 4.51 -3.56
C ALA A 83 -11.25 3.84 -3.91
N THR A 84 -11.48 3.60 -5.20
CA THR A 84 -12.67 2.85 -5.65
C THR A 84 -12.40 1.35 -5.79
N TYR A 85 -11.12 0.94 -5.84
CA TYR A 85 -10.68 -0.40 -6.23
C TYR A 85 -9.89 -1.16 -5.15
N TYR A 86 -9.12 -0.46 -4.32
CA TYR A 86 -8.25 -1.06 -3.29
C TYR A 86 -9.00 -1.68 -2.11
N GLY A 87 -10.23 -1.25 -1.85
CA GLY A 87 -11.09 -1.84 -0.82
C GLY A 87 -11.54 -3.27 -1.16
N GLU A 88 -11.60 -3.65 -2.44
CA GLU A 88 -11.97 -5.02 -2.82
C GLU A 88 -10.76 -5.93 -2.92
N HIS A 89 -9.62 -5.48 -3.42
CA HIS A 89 -8.47 -6.37 -3.64
C HIS A 89 -7.69 -6.66 -2.35
N LEU A 90 -7.46 -5.66 -1.49
CA LEU A 90 -6.83 -5.87 -0.18
C LEU A 90 -7.76 -6.63 0.78
N HIS A 91 -9.06 -6.31 0.78
CA HIS A 91 -10.03 -7.10 1.52
C HIS A 91 -10.11 -8.52 0.96
N ARG A 92 -9.99 -8.75 -0.35
CA ARG A 92 -10.02 -10.11 -0.92
C ARG A 92 -8.72 -10.88 -0.64
N THR A 93 -7.54 -10.27 -0.64
CA THR A 93 -6.30 -10.98 -0.26
C THR A 93 -6.22 -11.22 1.25
N GLU A 94 -6.57 -10.24 2.09
CA GLU A 94 -6.61 -10.41 3.55
C GLU A 94 -7.77 -11.29 4.03
N THR A 95 -8.96 -11.22 3.42
CA THR A 95 -10.07 -12.14 3.78
C THR A 95 -9.87 -13.51 3.18
N HIS A 96 -9.22 -13.69 2.03
CA HIS A 96 -9.03 -15.04 1.48
C HIS A 96 -7.85 -15.76 2.13
N LEU A 97 -6.74 -15.07 2.44
CA LEU A 97 -5.66 -15.64 3.26
C LEU A 97 -6.10 -15.78 4.73
N GLY A 98 -6.77 -14.77 5.29
CA GLY A 98 -7.28 -14.79 6.66
C GLY A 98 -8.39 -15.81 6.87
N ARG A 99 -9.36 -15.94 5.95
CA ARG A 99 -10.39 -17.00 6.04
C ARG A 99 -9.82 -18.39 5.77
N SER A 100 -8.92 -18.55 4.80
CA SER A 100 -8.24 -19.85 4.60
C SER A 100 -7.51 -20.26 5.88
N CYS A 101 -6.71 -19.37 6.46
CA CYS A 101 -6.02 -19.64 7.72
C CYS A 101 -7.00 -19.90 8.88
N VAL A 102 -8.12 -19.17 8.98
CA VAL A 102 -9.12 -19.38 10.05
C VAL A 102 -9.87 -20.69 9.86
N ASP A 103 -10.24 -21.07 8.63
CA ASP A 103 -10.91 -22.33 8.32
C ASP A 103 -9.96 -23.52 8.51
N ASP A 104 -8.69 -23.38 8.13
CA ASP A 104 -7.63 -24.35 8.39
C ASP A 104 -7.40 -24.49 9.90
N LEU A 105 -7.31 -23.39 10.65
CA LEU A 105 -7.19 -23.39 12.12
C LEU A 105 -8.43 -23.94 12.82
N LEU A 106 -9.64 -23.69 12.28
CA LEU A 106 -10.88 -24.29 12.79
C LEU A 106 -10.91 -25.79 12.52
N HIS A 107 -10.43 -26.24 11.35
CA HIS A 107 -10.31 -27.67 11.03
C HIS A 107 -9.32 -28.35 11.96
N ILE A 108 -8.17 -27.73 12.17
CA ILE A 108 -7.12 -28.14 13.11
C ILE A 108 -7.65 -28.20 14.55
N SER A 109 -8.48 -27.24 14.98
CA SER A 109 -9.08 -27.23 16.32
C SER A 109 -10.08 -28.38 16.56
N LYS A 110 -10.60 -28.99 15.48
CA LYS A 110 -11.48 -30.17 15.51
C LYS A 110 -10.70 -31.49 15.43
N VAL A 111 -9.40 -31.46 15.15
CA VAL A 111 -8.53 -32.62 15.23
C VAL A 111 -8.14 -32.79 16.70
N GLU A 112 -8.83 -33.68 17.41
CA GLU A 112 -8.55 -34.03 18.81
C GLU A 112 -7.18 -34.70 19.04
N ASP A 113 -6.37 -34.85 17.98
CA ASP A 113 -5.08 -35.50 18.04
C ASP A 113 -3.93 -34.48 18.11
N ILE A 114 -3.49 -34.22 19.34
CA ILE A 114 -2.33 -33.38 19.69
C ILE A 114 -1.08 -33.78 18.89
N HIS A 115 -0.95 -35.05 18.47
CA HIS A 115 0.19 -35.50 17.69
C HIS A 115 0.21 -34.87 16.29
N THR A 116 -0.95 -34.83 15.63
CA THR A 116 -1.11 -34.21 14.31
C THR A 116 -0.79 -32.71 14.36
N LEU A 117 -1.18 -32.03 15.45
CA LEU A 117 -0.87 -30.61 15.67
C LEU A 117 0.64 -30.36 15.82
N GLN A 118 1.35 -31.25 16.51
CA GLN A 118 2.79 -31.14 16.70
C GLN A 118 3.56 -31.40 15.41
N GLU A 119 3.08 -32.29 14.55
CA GLU A 119 3.65 -32.52 13.22
C GLU A 119 3.44 -31.33 12.29
N MET A 120 2.22 -30.76 12.27
CA MET A 120 1.93 -29.56 11.50
C MET A 120 2.79 -28.38 11.94
N LYS A 121 2.99 -28.19 13.25
CA LYS A 121 3.89 -27.16 13.77
C LYS A 121 5.33 -27.32 13.25
N LYS A 122 5.86 -28.55 13.21
CA LYS A 122 7.21 -28.80 12.68
C LYS A 122 7.32 -28.43 11.19
N ILE A 123 6.28 -28.72 10.40
CA ILE A 123 6.25 -28.38 8.97
C ILE A 123 6.24 -26.86 8.78
N ILE A 124 5.43 -26.14 9.57
CA ILE A 124 5.36 -24.67 9.52
C ILE A 124 6.71 -24.05 9.94
N ASP A 125 7.31 -24.53 11.03
CA ASP A 125 8.62 -24.04 11.51
C ASP A 125 9.71 -24.24 10.43
N GLN A 126 9.68 -25.36 9.69
CA GLN A 126 10.62 -25.65 8.59
C GLN A 126 10.43 -24.70 7.40
N LEU A 127 9.18 -24.43 7.01
CA LEU A 127 8.87 -23.51 5.90
C LEU A 127 9.27 -22.06 6.23
N ILE A 128 9.14 -21.65 7.49
CA ILE A 128 9.59 -20.33 7.96
C ILE A 128 11.11 -20.20 7.79
N LEU A 129 11.87 -21.22 8.19
CA LEU A 129 13.34 -21.23 8.03
C LEU A 129 13.78 -21.19 6.56
N GLU A 130 13.09 -21.91 5.68
CA GLU A 130 13.36 -21.89 4.24
C GLU A 130 13.06 -20.52 3.61
N TYR A 131 11.99 -19.87 4.07
CA TYR A 131 11.62 -18.53 3.63
C TYR A 131 12.65 -17.48 4.10
N GLU A 132 13.08 -17.54 5.37
CA GLU A 132 14.13 -16.67 5.91
C GLU A 132 15.48 -16.88 5.19
N HIS A 133 15.81 -18.12 4.84
CA HIS A 133 17.00 -18.43 4.05
C HIS A 133 16.92 -17.88 2.62
N CYS A 134 15.74 -17.95 1.98
CA CYS A 134 15.52 -17.34 0.67
C CYS A 134 15.64 -15.81 0.69
N LEU A 135 15.25 -15.15 1.78
CA LEU A 135 15.39 -13.70 1.94
C LEU A 135 16.80 -13.27 2.37
N GLY A 136 17.55 -14.14 3.06
CA GLY A 136 18.93 -13.89 3.50
C GLY A 136 20.01 -14.10 2.44
N GLY A 137 19.65 -14.65 1.27
CA GLY A 137 20.56 -14.99 0.16
C GLY A 137 20.98 -13.83 -0.76
N THR A 138 20.66 -12.58 -0.41
CA THR A 138 21.16 -11.38 -1.09
C THR A 138 22.30 -10.76 -0.28
N ARG A 139 23.51 -11.31 -0.46
CA ARG A 139 24.77 -10.63 -0.14
C ARG A 139 25.69 -10.70 -1.34
#